data_AF-A0A3N4RTK2-F1
#
_entry.id   AF-A0A3N4RTK2-F1
#
_cell.length_a   1.000
_cell.length_b   1.000
_cell.length_c   1.000
_cell.angle_alpha   90.00
_cell.angle_beta   90.00
_cell.angle_gamma   90.00
#
_symmetry.space_group_name_H-M   'P 1'
#
loop_
_entity.id
_entity.type
_entity.pdbx_description
1 polymer ?
#
loop_
_entity_poly.entity_id
_entity_poly.type
_entity_poly.pdbx_seq_one_letter_code
_entity_poly.pdbx_strand_id
1 'polypeptide(L)'
;MATHPGRDYAITAMYSVPDDAWYLELDLVRGQRAVVTAVIPDEDPAREPTVCFDPRGQHLDIPYEVMRRFMDRVAEEIRTSRAWMRLRPELVEVVHRLRQEHLGAVDDAGFPDVLAELRTAVPEADLPVVLAAAFGRDPDGAPMDGMQAFQLVAAGAVGGDHRPASPAAGADSPG
;
A
#
# COMPACT_ATOMS: atom_id res chain seq x y z
N MET A 1 31.61 9.60 -13.39
CA MET A 1 30.64 8.49 -13.38
C MET A 1 29.36 9.02 -12.77
N ALA A 2 28.36 9.34 -13.59
CA ALA A 2 27.07 9.83 -13.10
C ALA A 2 26.22 8.66 -12.63
N THR A 3 26.09 8.49 -11.32
CA THR A 3 25.10 7.61 -10.71
C THR A 3 23.71 8.12 -11.07
N HIS A 4 22.88 7.26 -11.65
CA HIS A 4 21.51 7.59 -11.98
C HIS A 4 20.72 7.84 -10.68
N PRO A 5 20.18 9.05 -10.44
CA PRO A 5 19.61 9.44 -9.14
C PRO A 5 18.32 8.67 -8.78
N GLY A 6 17.70 7.97 -9.73
CA GLY A 6 16.52 7.15 -9.48
C GLY A 6 16.76 5.77 -8.86
N ARG A 7 18.01 5.29 -8.77
CA ARG A 7 18.32 3.95 -8.23
C ARG A 7 18.31 3.86 -6.70
N ASP A 8 18.28 5.00 -6.01
CA ASP A 8 18.31 5.04 -4.56
C ASP A 8 16.91 5.09 -3.93
N TYR A 9 15.83 5.01 -4.75
CA TYR A 9 14.45 5.06 -4.27
C TYR A 9 13.66 3.81 -4.64
N ALA A 10 12.85 3.33 -3.71
CA ALA A 10 11.88 2.25 -3.92
C ALA A 10 10.49 2.70 -3.44
N ILE A 11 9.43 2.15 -4.04
CA ILE A 11 8.07 2.33 -3.54
C ILE A 11 7.64 0.99 -2.97
N THR A 12 7.24 0.98 -1.71
CA THR A 12 6.67 -0.19 -1.04
C THR A 12 5.22 0.09 -0.70
N ALA A 13 4.43 -0.98 -0.55
CA ALA A 13 3.02 -0.91 -0.21
C ALA A 13 2.71 -1.95 0.86
N MET A 14 1.90 -1.56 1.83
CA MET A 14 1.44 -2.41 2.92
C MET A 14 -0.04 -2.15 3.19
N TYR A 15 -0.84 -3.19 3.36
CA TYR A 15 -2.20 -3.03 3.86
C TYR A 15 -2.22 -3.10 5.38
N SER A 16 -2.82 -2.10 6.03
CA SER A 16 -3.06 -2.09 7.47
C SER A 16 -4.52 -2.47 7.73
N VAL A 17 -4.76 -3.71 8.16
CA VAL A 17 -6.09 -4.18 8.59
C VAL A 17 -6.67 -3.31 9.72
N PRO A 18 -5.91 -2.91 10.76
CA PRO A 18 -6.47 -2.06 11.82
C PRO A 18 -6.91 -0.67 11.36
N ASP A 19 -6.23 -0.10 10.37
CA ASP A 19 -6.51 1.26 9.88
C ASP A 19 -7.45 1.28 8.67
N ASP A 20 -7.72 0.10 8.12
CA ASP A 20 -8.43 -0.11 6.88
C ASP A 20 -7.87 0.79 5.76
N ALA A 21 -6.56 0.67 5.55
CA ALA A 21 -5.84 1.57 4.65
C ALA A 21 -4.61 0.93 4.03
N TRP A 22 -4.33 1.35 2.79
CA TRP A 22 -3.04 1.15 2.14
C TRP A 22 -2.05 2.21 2.61
N TYR A 23 -0.87 1.75 3.00
CA TYR A 23 0.31 2.56 3.27
C TYR A 23 1.28 2.40 2.11
N LEU A 24 1.50 3.49 1.37
CA LEU A 24 2.48 3.54 0.29
C LEU A 24 3.68 4.36 0.78
N GLU A 25 4.85 3.75 0.80
CA GLU A 25 6.07 4.39 1.29
C GLU A 25 7.06 4.61 0.15
N LEU A 26 7.62 5.81 0.09
CA LEU A 26 8.78 6.11 -0.74
C LEU A 26 10.03 5.92 0.13
N ASP A 27 10.77 4.85 -0.13
CA ASP A 27 11.94 4.45 0.63
C ASP A 27 13.23 4.93 -0.01
N LEU A 28 14.15 5.44 0.80
CA LEU A 28 15.54 5.62 0.40
C LEU A 28 16.31 4.32 0.63
N VAL A 29 16.66 3.60 -0.45
CA VAL A 29 17.27 2.26 -0.43
C VAL A 29 18.55 2.20 0.39
N ARG A 30 19.38 3.25 0.35
CA ARG A 30 20.64 3.30 1.11
C ARG A 30 20.46 3.59 2.61
N GLY A 31 19.28 4.04 3.02
CA GLY A 31 18.97 4.43 4.40
C GLY A 31 17.91 3.57 5.09
N GLN A 32 17.27 2.64 4.36
CA GLN A 32 16.17 1.80 4.83
C GLN A 32 15.12 2.59 5.63
N ARG A 33 14.71 3.74 5.09
CA ARG A 33 13.77 4.66 5.74
C ARG A 33 12.78 5.20 4.72
N ALA A 34 11.51 5.15 5.07
CA ALA A 34 10.44 5.87 4.40
C ALA A 34 10.63 7.38 4.57
N VAL A 35 10.77 8.10 3.46
CA VAL A 35 10.92 9.57 3.44
C VAL A 35 9.58 10.26 3.20
N VAL A 36 8.64 9.55 2.58
CA VAL A 36 7.27 9.96 2.33
C VAL A 36 6.36 8.76 2.53
N THR A 37 5.25 8.94 3.23
CA THR A 37 4.23 7.92 3.40
C THR A 37 2.88 8.49 2.97
N ALA A 38 2.17 7.77 2.11
CA ALA A 38 0.79 8.03 1.76
C ALA A 38 -0.12 7.01 2.44
N VAL A 39 -1.20 7.48 3.05
CA VAL A 39 -2.22 6.64 3.70
C VAL A 39 -3.52 6.79 2.92
N ILE A 40 -4.03 5.67 2.41
CA ILE A 40 -5.16 5.62 1.50
C ILE A 40 -6.23 4.71 2.13
N PRO A 41 -7.27 5.29 2.76
CA PRO A 41 -8.39 4.53 3.30
C PRO A 41 -9.07 3.72 2.21
N ASP A 42 -9.35 2.44 2.44
CA ASP A 42 -9.89 1.53 1.42
C ASP A 42 -11.41 1.34 1.53
N GLU A 43 -11.92 0.86 2.67
CA GLU A 43 -13.34 0.51 2.85
C GLU A 43 -14.22 1.72 3.25
N ASP A 44 -13.63 2.88 3.54
CA ASP A 44 -14.36 4.14 3.77
C ASP A 44 -14.00 5.21 2.70
N PRO A 45 -14.86 5.40 1.67
CA PRO A 45 -14.60 6.36 0.61
C PRO A 45 -14.71 7.82 1.05
N ALA A 46 -15.32 8.11 2.21
CA ALA A 46 -15.45 9.47 2.73
C ALA A 46 -14.19 9.96 3.46
N ARG A 47 -13.32 9.04 3.91
CA ARG A 47 -12.02 9.41 4.47
C ARG A 47 -11.07 9.89 3.37
N GLU A 48 -10.45 11.04 3.60
CA GLU A 48 -9.51 11.63 2.66
C GLU A 48 -8.15 10.91 2.70
N PRO A 49 -7.56 10.58 1.53
CA PRO A 49 -6.18 10.14 1.45
C PRO A 49 -5.22 11.24 1.92
N THR A 50 -4.14 10.86 2.59
CA THR A 50 -3.16 11.82 3.12
C THR A 50 -1.75 11.44 2.72
N VAL A 51 -0.86 12.43 2.65
CA VAL A 51 0.58 12.24 2.42
C VAL A 51 1.34 12.96 3.52
N CYS A 52 2.22 12.24 4.20
CA CYS A 52 3.11 12.81 5.21
C CYS A 52 4.57 12.67 4.77
N PHE A 53 5.35 13.67 5.13
CA PHE A 53 6.80 13.69 4.97
C PHE A 53 7.39 13.51 6.35
N ASP A 54 8.49 12.77 6.46
CA ASP A 54 9.13 12.55 7.76
C ASP A 54 9.57 13.88 8.38
N PRO A 55 8.88 14.37 9.44
CA PRO A 55 9.14 15.70 9.98
C PRO A 55 10.40 15.73 10.85
N ARG A 56 10.93 14.55 11.21
CA ARG A 56 12.17 14.38 11.99
C ARG A 56 13.35 14.00 11.09
N GLY A 57 13.12 13.92 9.78
CA GLY A 57 14.17 13.72 8.78
C GLY A 57 15.05 14.94 8.59
N GLN A 58 16.27 14.71 8.11
CA GLN A 58 17.01 15.78 7.45
C GLN A 58 16.22 16.19 6.22
N HIS A 59 16.28 17.49 5.89
CA HIS A 59 15.73 17.98 4.63
C HIS A 59 16.34 17.19 3.47
N LEU A 60 15.48 16.56 2.67
CA LEU A 60 15.88 15.71 1.56
C LEU A 60 15.32 16.26 0.26
N ASP A 61 16.22 16.55 -0.68
CA ASP A 61 15.86 16.88 -2.05
C ASP A 61 15.47 15.61 -2.80
N ILE A 62 14.16 15.37 -2.92
CA ILE A 62 13.62 14.26 -3.71
C ILE A 62 13.54 14.72 -5.18
N PRO A 63 14.18 13.99 -6.13
CA PRO A 63 14.07 14.34 -7.54
C PRO A 63 12.61 14.37 -8.00
N TYR A 64 12.24 15.39 -8.79
CA TYR A 64 10.87 15.58 -9.28
C TYR A 64 10.29 14.31 -9.91
N GLU A 65 11.06 13.63 -10.77
CA GLU A 65 10.60 12.41 -11.44
C GLU A 65 10.29 11.25 -10.48
N VAL A 66 11.02 11.16 -9.36
CA VAL A 66 10.78 10.17 -8.32
C VAL A 66 9.48 10.49 -7.58
N MET A 67 9.33 11.76 -7.17
CA MET A 67 8.10 12.23 -6.51
C MET A 67 6.88 12.08 -7.43
N ARG A 68 7.01 12.45 -8.71
CA ARG A 68 5.94 12.30 -9.72
C ARG A 68 5.50 10.84 -9.83
N ARG A 69 6.45 9.92 -10.01
CA ARG A 69 6.16 8.48 -10.06
C ARG A 69 5.48 7.97 -8.78
N PHE A 70 5.92 8.44 -7.61
CA PHE A 70 5.27 8.10 -6.35
C PHE A 70 3.82 8.60 -6.31
N MET A 71 3.58 9.86 -6.66
CA MET A 71 2.23 10.43 -6.69
C MET A 71 1.33 9.81 -7.75
N ASP A 72 1.86 9.41 -8.91
CA ASP A 72 1.13 8.64 -9.93
C ASP A 72 0.65 7.30 -9.35
N ARG A 73 1.50 6.64 -8.56
CA ARG A 73 1.15 5.39 -7.87
C ARG A 73 0.11 5.61 -6.76
N VAL A 74 0.24 6.68 -5.97
CA VAL A 74 -0.79 7.08 -4.98
C VAL A 74 -2.14 7.32 -5.67
N ALA A 75 -2.15 8.03 -6.81
CA ALA A 75 -3.36 8.30 -7.56
C ALA A 75 -3.98 7.02 -8.16
N GLU A 76 -3.18 6.04 -8.55
CA GLU A 76 -3.66 4.73 -8.95
C GLU A 76 -4.33 3.99 -7.81
N GLU A 77 -3.69 3.92 -6.63
CA GLU A 77 -4.26 3.21 -5.48
C GLU A 77 -5.58 3.86 -5.02
N ILE A 78 -5.65 5.20 -4.97
CA ILE A 78 -6.90 5.92 -4.69
C ILE A 78 -8.00 5.54 -5.70
N ARG A 79 -7.66 5.43 -7.00
CA ARG A 79 -8.65 5.04 -8.02
C ARG A 79 -9.18 3.64 -7.76
N THR A 80 -8.30 2.67 -7.49
CA THR A 80 -8.68 1.29 -7.20
C THR A 80 -9.53 1.21 -5.93
N SER A 81 -9.06 1.77 -4.80
CA SER A 81 -9.80 1.80 -3.54
C SER A 81 -11.19 2.43 -3.67
N ARG A 82 -11.34 3.46 -4.50
CA ARG A 82 -12.64 4.08 -4.74
C ARG A 82 -13.48 3.36 -5.79
N ALA A 83 -12.89 2.54 -6.66
CA ALA A 83 -13.61 1.87 -7.75
C ALA A 83 -14.46 0.72 -7.23
N TRP A 84 -13.89 -0.17 -6.42
CA TRP A 84 -14.62 -1.34 -5.91
C TRP A 84 -15.76 -0.94 -4.96
N MET A 85 -15.58 0.12 -4.17
CA MET A 85 -16.64 0.70 -3.32
C MET A 85 -17.81 1.32 -4.10
N ARG A 86 -17.70 1.47 -5.43
CA ARG A 86 -18.80 1.92 -6.31
C ARG A 86 -19.56 0.76 -6.96
N LEU A 87 -19.16 -0.49 -6.72
CA LEU A 87 -19.89 -1.66 -7.18
C LEU A 87 -21.26 -1.76 -6.49
N ARG A 88 -22.12 -2.66 -6.98
CA ARG A 88 -23.39 -2.96 -6.30
C ARG A 88 -23.10 -3.52 -4.90
N PRO A 89 -23.90 -3.22 -3.87
CA PRO A 89 -23.62 -3.60 -2.49
C PRO A 89 -23.30 -5.09 -2.30
N GLU A 90 -24.03 -5.97 -2.97
CA GLU A 90 -23.80 -7.41 -2.91
C GLU A 90 -22.44 -7.85 -3.49
N LEU A 91 -21.89 -7.09 -4.45
CA LEU A 91 -20.56 -7.34 -5.01
C LEU A 91 -19.48 -6.76 -4.09
N VAL A 92 -19.75 -5.62 -3.47
CA VAL A 92 -18.87 -5.03 -2.44
C VAL A 92 -18.69 -6.01 -1.28
N GLU A 93 -19.76 -6.66 -0.82
CA GLU A 93 -19.70 -7.68 0.24
C GLU A 93 -18.82 -8.88 -0.13
N VAL A 94 -18.90 -9.36 -1.39
CA VAL A 94 -18.04 -10.46 -1.87
C VAL A 94 -16.57 -10.03 -1.90
N VAL A 95 -16.28 -8.84 -2.44
CA VAL A 95 -14.92 -8.29 -2.49
C VAL A 95 -14.36 -8.07 -1.09
N HIS A 96 -15.17 -7.53 -0.18
CA HIS A 96 -14.82 -7.32 1.22
C HIS A 96 -14.43 -8.62 1.91
N ARG A 97 -15.27 -9.65 1.81
CA ARG A 97 -14.98 -10.99 2.36
C ARG A 97 -13.66 -11.54 1.85
N LEU A 98 -13.46 -11.54 0.52
CA LEU A 98 -12.24 -12.03 -0.12
C LEU A 98 -11.01 -11.28 0.37
N ARG A 99 -11.09 -9.95 0.47
CA ARG A 99 -9.99 -9.15 1.00
C ARG A 99 -9.69 -9.50 2.46
N GLN A 100 -10.70 -9.72 3.29
CA GLN A 100 -10.49 -10.13 4.69
C GLN A 100 -9.83 -11.52 4.80
N GLU A 101 -10.24 -12.48 3.96
CA GLU A 101 -9.64 -13.83 3.92
C GLU A 101 -8.20 -13.83 3.42
N HIS A 102 -7.86 -12.90 2.52
CA HIS A 102 -6.53 -12.74 1.93
C HIS A 102 -5.72 -11.57 2.52
N LEU A 103 -6.06 -11.09 3.73
CA LEU A 103 -5.33 -10.02 4.45
C LEU A 103 -5.15 -8.71 3.65
N GLY A 104 -6.12 -8.38 2.79
CA GLY A 104 -6.16 -7.17 1.98
C GLY A 104 -5.26 -7.19 0.74
N ALA A 105 -4.33 -8.15 0.64
CA ALA A 105 -3.35 -8.23 -0.44
C ALA A 105 -3.37 -9.60 -1.11
N VAL A 106 -3.86 -9.64 -2.35
CA VAL A 106 -3.77 -10.82 -3.21
C VAL A 106 -2.58 -10.64 -4.13
N ASP A 107 -1.50 -11.37 -3.88
CA ASP A 107 -0.34 -11.38 -4.78
C ASP A 107 -0.64 -12.17 -6.06
N ASP A 108 0.24 -12.05 -7.07
CA ASP A 108 0.08 -12.77 -8.33
C ASP A 108 -0.01 -14.29 -8.15
N ALA A 109 0.68 -14.82 -7.13
CA ALA A 109 0.75 -16.25 -6.88
C ALA A 109 -0.56 -16.80 -6.27
N GLY A 110 -1.21 -16.03 -5.39
CA GLY A 110 -2.49 -16.35 -4.76
C GLY A 110 -3.70 -15.92 -5.59
N PHE A 111 -3.52 -15.09 -6.60
CA PHE A 111 -4.63 -14.60 -7.44
C PHE A 111 -5.45 -15.70 -8.13
N PRO A 112 -4.86 -16.82 -8.64
CA PRO A 112 -5.65 -17.90 -9.24
C PRO A 112 -6.72 -18.49 -8.31
N ASP A 113 -6.43 -18.59 -7.01
CA ASP A 113 -7.39 -19.10 -6.01
C ASP A 113 -8.54 -18.11 -5.80
N VAL A 114 -8.22 -16.81 -5.71
CA VAL A 114 -9.21 -15.74 -5.62
C VAL A 114 -10.10 -15.68 -6.87
N LEU A 115 -9.51 -15.86 -8.06
CA LEU A 115 -10.26 -15.89 -9.31
C LEU A 115 -11.24 -17.08 -9.36
N ALA A 116 -10.85 -18.24 -8.83
CA ALA A 116 -11.72 -19.41 -8.76
C ALA A 116 -12.90 -19.16 -7.81
N GLU A 117 -12.67 -18.53 -6.66
CA GLU A 117 -13.74 -18.16 -5.74
C GLU A 117 -14.68 -17.10 -6.32
N LEU A 118 -14.13 -16.05 -6.95
CA LEU A 118 -14.92 -15.02 -7.62
C LEU A 118 -15.85 -15.60 -8.68
N ARG A 119 -15.36 -16.55 -9.49
CA ARG A 119 -16.19 -17.25 -10.50
C ARG A 119 -17.35 -18.06 -9.89
N THR A 120 -17.23 -18.42 -8.61
CA THR A 120 -18.28 -19.13 -7.87
C THR A 120 -19.25 -18.17 -7.19
N ALA A 121 -18.74 -17.04 -6.68
CA ALA A 121 -19.48 -16.08 -5.87
C ALA A 121 -20.16 -14.96 -6.68
N VAL A 122 -19.65 -14.63 -7.87
CA VAL A 122 -20.09 -13.50 -8.70
C VAL A 122 -20.71 -14.02 -10.00
N PRO A 123 -21.86 -13.48 -10.45
CA PRO A 123 -22.41 -13.81 -11.76
C PRO A 123 -21.40 -13.55 -12.89
N GLU A 124 -21.36 -14.42 -13.90
CA GLU A 124 -20.41 -14.30 -15.03
C GLU A 124 -20.47 -12.92 -15.72
N ALA A 125 -21.65 -12.32 -15.80
CA ALA A 125 -21.85 -10.99 -16.38
C ALA A 125 -21.20 -9.85 -15.56
N ASP A 126 -21.05 -10.03 -14.24
CA ASP A 126 -20.49 -9.04 -13.32
C ASP A 126 -18.99 -9.28 -13.07
N LEU A 127 -18.46 -10.45 -13.43
CA LEU A 127 -17.06 -10.81 -13.18
C LEU A 127 -16.05 -9.81 -13.79
N PRO A 128 -16.19 -9.33 -15.04
CA PRO A 128 -15.26 -8.36 -15.61
C PRO A 128 -15.20 -7.04 -14.84
N VAL A 129 -16.34 -6.52 -14.39
CA VAL A 129 -16.38 -5.24 -13.67
C VAL A 129 -15.81 -5.40 -12.26
N VAL A 130 -16.03 -6.53 -11.60
CA VAL A 130 -15.45 -6.82 -10.29
C VAL A 130 -13.92 -6.97 -10.39
N LEU A 131 -13.42 -7.74 -11.37
CA LEU A 131 -11.99 -7.94 -11.57
C LEU A 131 -11.25 -6.63 -11.86
N ALA A 132 -11.81 -5.80 -12.74
CA ALA A 132 -11.24 -4.50 -13.06
C ALA A 132 -11.27 -3.55 -11.85
N ALA A 133 -12.41 -3.45 -11.16
CA ALA A 133 -12.59 -2.46 -10.09
C ALA A 133 -11.87 -2.83 -8.79
N ALA A 134 -11.83 -4.11 -8.41
CA ALA A 134 -11.32 -4.56 -7.12
C ALA A 134 -9.89 -5.11 -7.16
N PHE A 135 -9.44 -5.60 -8.32
CA PHE A 135 -8.15 -6.29 -8.43
C PHE A 135 -7.26 -5.74 -9.53
N GLY A 136 -7.78 -4.87 -10.41
CA GLY A 136 -6.99 -4.35 -11.52
C GLY A 136 -6.64 -5.39 -12.58
N ARG A 137 -7.52 -6.38 -12.75
CA ARG A 137 -7.27 -7.56 -13.59
C ARG A 137 -8.25 -7.62 -14.74
N ASP A 138 -7.74 -8.14 -15.86
CA ASP A 138 -8.56 -8.57 -16.98
C ASP A 138 -9.38 -9.83 -16.63
N PRO A 139 -10.42 -10.19 -17.42
CA PRO A 139 -11.28 -11.33 -17.15
C PRO A 139 -10.57 -12.69 -17.08
N ASP A 140 -9.39 -12.80 -17.69
CA ASP A 140 -8.51 -13.95 -17.65
C ASP A 140 -7.61 -14.00 -16.40
N GLY A 141 -7.60 -12.92 -15.60
CA GLY A 141 -6.77 -12.76 -14.41
C GLY A 141 -5.41 -12.12 -14.67
N ALA A 142 -5.13 -11.69 -15.91
CA ALA A 142 -3.92 -10.94 -16.20
C ALA A 142 -3.97 -9.54 -15.55
N PRO A 143 -2.84 -8.98 -15.09
CA PRO A 143 -2.78 -7.57 -14.71
C PRO A 143 -3.11 -6.69 -15.90
N MET A 144 -4.03 -5.75 -15.73
CA MET A 144 -4.36 -4.78 -16.79
C MET A 144 -3.14 -3.92 -17.11
N ASP A 145 -2.89 -3.68 -18.38
CA ASP A 145 -1.71 -2.96 -18.88
C ASP A 145 -1.57 -1.59 -18.19
N GLY A 146 -0.43 -1.34 -17.55
CA GLY A 146 -0.16 -0.13 -16.74
C GLY A 146 -0.40 -0.27 -15.24
N MET A 147 -1.02 -1.35 -14.77
CA MET A 147 -1.17 -1.68 -13.35
C MET A 147 -0.18 -2.80 -12.99
N GLN A 148 1.03 -2.43 -12.55
CA GLN A 148 2.02 -3.41 -12.14
C GLN A 148 1.53 -4.19 -10.92
N ALA A 149 1.58 -5.52 -10.99
CA ALA A 149 1.43 -6.37 -9.83
C ALA A 149 2.55 -6.07 -8.84
N PHE A 150 2.17 -5.71 -7.60
CA PHE A 150 3.14 -5.28 -6.61
C PHE A 150 3.82 -6.47 -5.94
N GLN A 151 5.14 -6.42 -5.92
CA GLN A 151 5.94 -7.19 -4.97
C GLN A 151 5.64 -6.64 -3.57
N LEU A 152 4.72 -7.32 -2.88
CA LEU A 152 4.54 -7.15 -1.45
C LEU A 152 5.82 -7.66 -0.76
N VAL A 153 6.68 -6.76 -0.31
CA VAL A 153 7.59 -7.16 0.77
C VAL A 153 6.72 -7.18 2.01
N ALA A 154 6.25 -8.37 2.38
CA ALA A 154 5.69 -8.59 3.69
C ALA A 154 6.74 -8.12 4.71
N ALA A 155 6.55 -6.93 5.29
CA ALA A 155 7.23 -6.55 6.50
C ALA A 155 6.74 -7.53 7.56
N GLY A 156 7.49 -8.64 7.68
CA GLY A 156 7.27 -9.64 8.69
C GLY A 156 7.16 -8.94 10.04
N ALA A 157 6.16 -9.34 10.81
CA ALA A 157 5.98 -8.95 12.19
C ALA A 157 7.32 -9.03 12.94
N VAL A 158 7.89 -7.87 13.29
CA VAL A 158 8.89 -7.76 14.34
C VAL A 158 8.30 -6.90 15.44
N GLY A 159 7.43 -7.53 16.23
CA GLY A 159 7.22 -7.12 17.61
C GLY A 159 8.48 -7.49 18.40
N GLY A 160 9.11 -6.50 19.04
CA GLY A 160 10.32 -6.72 19.81
C GLY A 160 10.92 -5.45 20.41
N ASP A 161 10.10 -4.74 21.18
CA ASP A 161 10.46 -3.85 22.29
C ASP A 161 11.92 -3.33 22.33
N HIS A 162 12.15 -2.14 21.76
CA HIS A 162 13.34 -1.35 22.03
C HIS A 162 12.95 -0.05 22.71
N ARG A 163 12.74 -0.15 24.03
CA ARG A 163 12.64 0.99 24.93
C ARG A 163 14.00 1.70 24.96
N PRO A 164 14.14 2.96 24.51
CA PRO A 164 15.36 3.70 24.71
C PRO A 164 15.49 4.03 26.20
N ALA A 165 16.60 3.61 26.80
CA ALA A 165 16.98 4.02 28.15
C ALA A 165 17.18 5.54 28.16
N SER A 166 16.40 6.25 29.00
CA SER A 166 16.66 7.65 29.32
C SER A 166 18.06 7.80 29.92
N PRO A 167 18.87 8.77 29.47
CA PRO A 167 20.08 9.14 30.19
C PRO A 167 19.67 9.83 31.50
N ALA A 168 20.04 9.22 32.63
CA ALA A 168 19.93 9.85 33.93
C ALA A 168 20.84 11.09 33.94
N ALA A 169 20.20 12.24 34.16
CA ALA A 169 20.84 13.52 34.37
C ALA A 169 21.77 13.45 35.59
N GLY A 170 22.93 14.08 35.46
CA GLY A 170 23.86 14.29 36.55
C GLY A 170 23.20 15.06 37.70
N ALA A 171 23.52 14.62 38.91
CA ALA A 171 23.46 15.45 40.09
C ALA A 171 24.89 15.52 40.62
N ASP A 172 25.57 16.60 40.26
CA ASP A 172 26.79 17.05 40.89
C ASP A 172 26.42 17.94 42.08
N SER A 173 27.09 17.66 43.21
CA SER A 173 27.32 18.50 44.40
C SER A 173 26.17 18.79 45.40
N PRO A 174 26.46 19.15 46.69
CA PRO A 174 27.75 19.40 47.35
C PRO A 174 27.98 18.67 48.70
N GLY A 175 29.22 18.66 49.19
CA GLY A 175 29.62 18.26 50.54
C GLY A 175 31.11 18.35 50.77
#